data_AF-A2DV53-F1
#
_entry.id   AF-A2DV53-F1
#
_cell.length_a   1.000
_cell.length_b   1.000
_cell.length_c   1.000
_cell.angle_alpha   90.00
_cell.angle_beta   90.00
_cell.angle_gamma   90.00
#
_symmetry.space_group_name_H-M   'P 1'
#
loop_
_entity.id
_entity.type
_entity.pdbx_description
1 polymer ?
#
loop_
_entity_poly.entity_id
_entity_poly.type
_entity_poly.pdbx_seq_one_letter_code
_entity_poly.pdbx_strand_id
1 'polypeptide(L)'
;MGSSQSNDIESAMEYKERLSTQYQVSETIIDTMYEKYELACGNSKVITFERFDTVFPIIDKTVKSNMLKYLEANHDNSIEFTGFFKLYLSLRPSLTNTTFRELLFSLFKTEDNNFDVALFISELKANMLFTCKGADKEFEQYFDLKPGEHTIEYSSFKKLTESFNSPILLYGKQYVFGSYIFQ
;
A
#
# COMPACT_ATOMS: atom_id res chain seq x y z
N MET A 1 -0.63 -41.00 16.61
CA MET A 1 -0.61 -39.54 16.76
C MET A 1 0.51 -39.02 15.87
N GLY A 2 0.21 -38.52 14.67
CA GLY A 2 1.23 -38.11 13.69
C GLY A 2 0.68 -37.47 12.39
N SER A 3 -0.61 -37.15 12.33
CA SER A 3 -1.30 -36.72 11.10
C SER A 3 -1.65 -35.24 11.03
N SER A 4 -1.48 -34.47 12.12
CA SER A 4 -1.81 -33.03 12.10
C SER A 4 -0.69 -32.22 11.45
N GLN A 5 0.57 -32.50 11.79
CA GLN A 5 1.72 -31.76 11.25
C GLN A 5 1.97 -32.01 9.76
N SER A 6 1.68 -33.20 9.25
CA SER A 6 1.84 -33.51 7.82
C SER A 6 0.84 -32.74 6.95
N ASN A 7 -0.41 -32.63 7.41
CA ASN A 7 -1.48 -31.95 6.68
C ASN A 7 -1.29 -30.43 6.67
N ASP A 8 -0.76 -29.87 7.77
CA ASP A 8 -0.47 -28.43 7.86
C ASP A 8 0.69 -28.01 6.93
N ILE A 9 1.68 -28.89 6.75
CA ILE A 9 2.82 -28.65 5.84
C ILE A 9 2.39 -28.75 4.37
N GLU A 10 1.60 -29.77 4.03
CA GLU A 10 1.09 -29.99 2.66
C GLU A 10 0.19 -28.82 2.24
N SER A 11 -0.70 -28.35 3.14
CA SER A 11 -1.54 -27.18 2.91
C SER A 11 -0.75 -25.87 2.73
N ALA A 12 0.33 -25.68 3.50
CA ALA A 12 1.20 -24.51 3.36
C ALA A 12 2.00 -24.52 2.05
N MET A 13 2.46 -25.68 1.61
CA MET A 13 3.16 -25.84 0.32
C MET A 13 2.23 -25.55 -0.86
N GLU A 14 1.03 -26.15 -0.88
CA GLU A 14 0.02 -25.90 -1.93
C GLU A 14 -0.37 -24.41 -2.01
N TYR A 15 -0.47 -23.75 -0.85
CA TYR A 15 -0.78 -22.32 -0.78
C TYR A 15 0.34 -21.45 -1.38
N LYS A 16 1.61 -21.74 -1.07
CA LYS A 16 2.76 -21.03 -1.64
C LYS A 16 2.90 -21.27 -3.13
N GLU A 17 2.73 -22.50 -3.59
CA GLU A 17 2.79 -22.85 -5.01
C GLU A 17 1.69 -22.14 -5.82
N ARG A 18 0.49 -22.02 -5.24
CA ARG A 18 -0.61 -21.25 -5.84
C ARG A 18 -0.27 -19.77 -5.98
N LEU A 19 0.25 -19.14 -4.93
CA LEU A 19 0.66 -17.72 -4.99
C LEU A 19 1.82 -17.50 -5.97
N SER A 20 2.78 -18.42 -5.98
CA SER A 20 3.93 -18.44 -6.88
C SER A 20 3.47 -18.46 -8.35
N THR A 21 2.53 -19.36 -8.65
CA THR A 21 1.93 -19.49 -9.98
C THR A 21 1.08 -18.28 -10.36
N GLN A 22 0.19 -17.85 -9.45
CA GLN A 22 -0.74 -16.75 -9.68
C GLN A 22 -0.02 -15.42 -9.94
N TYR A 23 1.01 -15.13 -9.15
CA TYR A 23 1.72 -13.85 -9.20
C TYR A 23 3.05 -13.93 -9.93
N GLN A 24 3.45 -15.11 -10.43
CA GLN A 24 4.71 -15.35 -11.11
C GLN A 24 5.91 -14.85 -10.30
N VAL A 25 5.98 -15.25 -9.03
CA VAL A 25 7.02 -14.87 -8.06
C VAL A 25 7.66 -16.13 -7.49
N SER A 26 8.92 -16.07 -7.07
CA SER A 26 9.55 -17.24 -6.44
C SER A 26 8.97 -17.50 -5.04
N GLU A 27 9.04 -18.75 -4.59
CA GLU A 27 8.68 -19.12 -3.22
C GLU A 27 9.51 -18.36 -2.19
N THR A 28 10.79 -18.07 -2.46
CA THR A 28 11.64 -17.26 -1.58
C THR A 28 11.08 -15.85 -1.33
N ILE A 29 10.46 -15.24 -2.35
CA ILE A 29 9.81 -13.94 -2.20
C ILE A 29 8.58 -14.07 -1.31
N ILE A 30 7.80 -15.14 -1.49
CA ILE A 30 6.61 -15.41 -0.69
C ILE A 30 7.01 -15.59 0.78
N ASP A 31 8.06 -16.37 1.03
CA ASP A 31 8.60 -16.59 2.38
C ASP A 31 9.05 -15.27 3.03
N THR A 32 9.83 -14.46 2.31
CA THR A 32 10.28 -13.14 2.80
C THR A 32 9.10 -12.23 3.15
N MET A 33 8.07 -12.22 2.30
CA MET A 33 6.88 -11.41 2.56
C MET A 33 6.01 -11.97 3.69
N TYR A 34 6.00 -13.28 3.87
CA TYR A 34 5.30 -13.92 4.98
C TYR A 34 5.98 -13.60 6.32
N GLU A 35 7.32 -13.60 6.38
CA GLU A 35 8.06 -13.13 7.56
C GLU A 35 7.72 -11.68 7.92
N LYS A 36 7.70 -10.77 6.91
CA LYS A 36 7.28 -9.37 7.10
C LYS A 36 5.83 -9.28 7.59
N TYR A 37 4.94 -10.14 7.10
CA TYR A 37 3.55 -10.22 7.52
C TYR A 37 3.41 -10.71 8.98
N GLU A 38 4.16 -11.74 9.39
CA GLU A 38 4.13 -12.22 10.78
C GLU A 38 4.58 -11.14 11.76
N LEU A 39 5.62 -10.37 11.42
CA LEU A 39 6.03 -9.19 12.20
C LEU A 39 4.91 -8.15 12.32
N ALA A 40 4.19 -7.88 11.23
CA ALA A 40 3.05 -6.98 11.21
C ALA A 40 1.89 -7.51 12.10
N CYS A 41 1.64 -8.82 12.08
CA CYS A 41 0.63 -9.48 12.92
C CYS A 41 0.96 -9.42 14.43
N GLY A 42 2.24 -9.38 14.81
CA GLY A 42 2.66 -9.46 16.19
C GLY A 42 2.30 -10.82 16.81
N ASN A 43 1.46 -10.82 17.86
CA ASN A 43 1.01 -12.06 18.51
C ASN A 43 -0.26 -12.66 17.88
N SER A 44 -0.79 -12.04 16.83
CA SER A 44 -1.97 -12.52 16.09
C SER A 44 -1.55 -13.38 14.89
N LYS A 45 -2.52 -14.04 14.23
CA LYS A 45 -2.34 -14.69 12.92
C LYS A 45 -2.67 -13.76 11.74
N VAL A 46 -3.23 -12.59 12.05
CA VAL A 46 -3.67 -11.57 11.10
C VAL A 46 -3.29 -10.18 11.59
N ILE A 47 -3.16 -9.23 10.66
CA ILE A 47 -3.00 -7.83 11.02
C ILE A 47 -4.37 -7.34 11.50
N THR A 48 -4.52 -7.17 12.80
CA THR A 48 -5.76 -6.67 13.41
C THR A 48 -5.91 -5.17 13.16
N PHE A 49 -7.12 -4.65 13.33
CA PHE A 49 -7.37 -3.21 13.25
C PHE A 49 -6.52 -2.39 14.24
N GLU A 50 -6.23 -2.94 15.43
CA GLU A 50 -5.36 -2.31 16.42
C GLU A 50 -3.90 -2.28 15.94
N ARG A 51 -3.41 -3.38 15.34
CA ARG A 51 -2.07 -3.43 14.78
C ARG A 51 -1.93 -2.59 13.52
N PHE A 52 -3.01 -2.36 12.79
CA PHE A 52 -3.02 -1.60 11.55
C PHE A 52 -2.28 -0.27 11.68
N ASP A 53 -2.52 0.51 12.75
CA ASP A 53 -1.90 1.84 12.91
C ASP A 53 -0.41 1.76 13.32
N THR A 54 0.02 0.63 13.87
CA THR A 54 1.44 0.35 14.13
C THR A 54 2.15 -0.13 12.87
N VAL A 55 1.38 -0.70 11.95
CA VAL A 55 1.80 -0.96 10.59
C VAL A 55 1.68 0.40 9.89
N PHE A 56 0.58 0.72 9.21
CA PHE A 56 0.34 1.87 8.32
C PHE A 56 0.39 3.25 9.02
N PRO A 57 1.23 4.21 8.58
CA PRO A 57 1.30 5.56 9.15
C PRO A 57 0.17 6.45 8.60
N ILE A 58 -1.04 5.91 8.56
CA ILE A 58 -2.21 6.57 8.00
C ILE A 58 -2.94 7.29 9.12
N ILE A 59 -3.12 8.60 8.95
CA ILE A 59 -3.72 9.46 9.97
C ILE A 59 -5.19 9.72 9.64
N ASP A 60 -5.50 10.00 8.38
CA ASP A 60 -6.86 10.23 7.92
C ASP A 60 -7.71 8.95 7.85
N LYS A 61 -8.97 9.07 8.32
CA LYS A 61 -9.91 7.94 8.39
C LYS A 61 -10.37 7.45 7.02
N THR A 62 -10.50 8.35 6.05
CA THR A 62 -10.90 8.02 4.67
C THR A 62 -9.79 7.21 4.01
N VAL A 63 -8.55 7.67 4.13
CA VAL A 63 -7.37 6.96 3.61
C VAL A 63 -7.24 5.58 4.27
N LYS A 64 -7.47 5.48 5.58
CA LYS A 64 -7.45 4.21 6.32
C LYS A 64 -8.52 3.25 5.81
N SER A 65 -9.75 3.72 5.67
CA SER A 65 -10.87 2.95 5.09
C SER A 65 -10.54 2.47 3.66
N ASN A 66 -9.95 3.33 2.84
CA ASN A 66 -9.57 2.99 1.47
C ASN A 66 -8.44 1.94 1.43
N MET A 67 -7.45 2.03 2.33
CA MET A 67 -6.41 1.01 2.47
C MET A 67 -7.01 -0.34 2.88
N LEU A 68 -7.90 -0.38 3.87
CA LEU A 68 -8.57 -1.61 4.29
C LEU A 68 -9.35 -2.26 3.13
N LYS A 69 -10.05 -1.47 2.32
CA LYS A 69 -10.73 -1.96 1.11
C LYS A 69 -9.75 -2.51 0.07
N TYR A 70 -8.64 -1.80 -0.19
CA TYR A 70 -7.62 -2.24 -1.14
C TYR A 70 -6.99 -3.57 -0.74
N LEU A 71 -6.74 -3.73 0.57
CA LEU A 71 -6.18 -4.94 1.16
C LEU A 71 -7.22 -6.05 1.40
N GLU A 72 -8.47 -5.86 0.96
CA GLU A 72 -9.56 -6.83 1.14
C GLU A 72 -9.72 -7.27 2.60
N ALA A 73 -9.68 -6.31 3.53
CA ALA A 73 -9.86 -6.60 4.94
C ALA A 73 -11.20 -7.30 5.19
N ASN A 74 -11.18 -8.26 6.11
CA ASN A 74 -12.35 -9.00 6.56
C ASN A 74 -13.38 -8.07 7.24
N HIS A 75 -14.57 -8.60 7.54
CA HIS A 75 -15.64 -7.83 8.20
C HIS A 75 -15.24 -7.24 9.56
N ASP A 76 -14.25 -7.82 10.23
CA ASP A 76 -13.67 -7.33 11.49
C ASP A 76 -12.48 -6.36 11.28
N ASN A 77 -12.24 -5.95 10.03
CA ASN A 77 -11.10 -5.17 9.57
C ASN A 77 -9.72 -5.85 9.79
N SER A 78 -9.69 -7.17 9.94
CA SER A 78 -8.44 -7.92 9.91
C SER A 78 -7.93 -8.10 8.47
N ILE A 79 -6.62 -8.09 8.28
CA ILE A 79 -5.98 -8.30 6.96
C ILE A 79 -5.21 -9.60 7.00
N GLU A 80 -5.54 -10.48 6.05
CA GLU A 80 -4.85 -11.73 5.81
C GLU A 80 -3.61 -11.55 4.93
N PHE A 81 -2.77 -12.60 4.87
CA PHE A 81 -1.54 -12.56 4.11
C PHE A 81 -1.74 -12.27 2.62
N THR A 82 -2.80 -12.79 1.99
CA THR A 82 -3.15 -12.48 0.58
C THR A 82 -3.35 -10.99 0.36
N GLY A 83 -4.10 -10.33 1.24
CA GLY A 83 -4.35 -8.90 1.22
C GLY A 83 -3.07 -8.11 1.40
N PHE A 84 -2.26 -8.47 2.41
CA PHE A 84 -0.96 -7.87 2.64
C PHE A 84 0.01 -8.06 1.47
N PHE A 85 0.00 -9.21 0.80
CA PHE A 85 0.91 -9.52 -0.31
C PHE A 85 0.71 -8.59 -1.52
N LYS A 86 -0.49 -7.99 -1.68
CA LYS A 86 -0.75 -6.98 -2.73
C LYS A 86 0.16 -5.74 -2.63
N LEU A 87 0.59 -5.42 -1.41
CA LEU A 87 1.56 -4.35 -1.16
C LEU A 87 2.91 -4.63 -1.81
N TYR A 88 3.38 -5.88 -1.72
CA TYR A 88 4.60 -6.30 -2.41
C TYR A 88 4.47 -6.23 -3.93
N LEU A 89 3.33 -6.66 -4.48
CA LEU A 89 3.08 -6.58 -5.93
C LEU A 89 3.18 -5.15 -6.46
N SER A 90 2.79 -4.17 -5.64
CA SER A 90 2.93 -2.75 -5.96
C SER A 90 4.40 -2.29 -6.04
N LEU A 91 5.34 -3.02 -5.45
CA LEU A 91 6.77 -2.68 -5.44
C LEU A 91 7.62 -3.48 -6.42
N ARG A 92 7.05 -4.48 -7.08
CA ARG A 92 7.79 -5.36 -7.98
C ARG A 92 8.28 -4.58 -9.21
N PRO A 93 9.60 -4.49 -9.49
CA PRO A 93 10.15 -3.61 -10.54
C PRO A 93 9.48 -3.75 -11.91
N SER A 94 9.09 -4.96 -12.31
CA SER A 94 8.42 -5.26 -13.57
C SER A 94 6.95 -4.80 -13.65
N LEU A 95 6.32 -4.47 -12.52
CA LEU A 95 4.92 -4.00 -12.40
C LEU A 95 4.81 -2.62 -11.70
N THR A 96 5.92 -2.13 -11.16
CA THR A 96 6.01 -1.11 -10.10
C THR A 96 5.10 0.08 -10.33
N ASN A 97 5.23 0.76 -11.47
CA ASN A 97 4.56 2.04 -11.62
C ASN A 97 3.07 1.91 -11.88
N THR A 98 2.60 0.81 -12.47
CA THR A 98 1.16 0.65 -12.73
C THR A 98 0.43 0.26 -11.45
N THR A 99 0.86 -0.83 -10.82
CA THR A 99 0.18 -1.33 -9.61
C THR A 99 0.34 -0.37 -8.44
N PHE A 100 1.51 0.27 -8.30
CA PHE A 100 1.68 1.30 -7.27
C PHE A 100 0.84 2.55 -7.52
N ARG A 101 0.71 2.98 -8.78
CA ARG A 101 -0.19 4.09 -9.16
C ARG A 101 -1.63 3.75 -8.80
N GLU A 102 -2.09 2.54 -9.09
CA GLU A 102 -3.45 2.10 -8.77
C GLU A 102 -3.68 2.03 -7.26
N LEU A 103 -2.71 1.53 -6.49
CA LEU A 103 -2.73 1.58 -5.02
C LEU A 103 -2.87 3.03 -4.56
N LEU A 104 -1.94 3.90 -4.94
CA LEU A 104 -1.91 5.28 -4.49
C LEU A 104 -3.19 6.02 -4.87
N PHE A 105 -3.69 5.82 -6.08
CA PHE A 105 -4.96 6.39 -6.51
C PHE A 105 -6.12 5.92 -5.62
N SER A 106 -6.18 4.62 -5.34
CA SER A 106 -7.25 4.01 -4.53
C SER A 106 -7.24 4.53 -3.09
N LEU A 107 -6.05 4.76 -2.51
CA LEU A 107 -5.91 5.28 -1.15
C LEU A 107 -6.52 6.67 -0.99
N PHE A 108 -6.26 7.56 -1.94
CA PHE A 108 -6.67 8.96 -1.91
C PHE A 108 -7.90 9.22 -2.79
N LYS A 109 -8.69 8.18 -3.06
CA LYS A 109 -9.88 8.27 -3.89
C LYS A 109 -11.04 8.90 -3.11
N THR A 110 -11.65 9.93 -3.69
CA THR A 110 -12.90 10.52 -3.21
C THR A 110 -14.13 9.71 -3.64
N GLU A 111 -15.30 10.04 -3.10
CA GLU A 111 -16.57 9.42 -3.51
C GLU A 111 -16.86 9.60 -5.01
N ASP A 112 -16.45 10.74 -5.57
CA ASP A 112 -16.59 11.07 -7.00
C ASP A 112 -15.58 10.36 -7.91
N ASN A 113 -14.79 9.43 -7.36
CA ASN A 113 -13.74 8.69 -8.07
C ASN A 113 -12.59 9.57 -8.57
N ASN A 114 -12.29 10.68 -7.89
CA ASN A 114 -11.13 11.50 -8.16
C ASN A 114 -10.03 11.28 -7.11
N PHE A 115 -8.80 11.63 -7.46
CA PHE A 115 -7.68 11.65 -6.53
C PHE A 115 -7.69 12.94 -5.73
N ASP A 116 -7.77 12.85 -4.41
CA ASP A 116 -7.71 13.98 -3.49
C ASP A 116 -6.26 14.41 -3.23
N VAL A 117 -5.86 15.47 -3.92
CA VAL A 117 -4.51 16.04 -3.82
C VAL A 117 -4.30 16.68 -2.45
N ALA A 118 -5.32 17.38 -1.93
CA ALA A 118 -5.20 18.04 -0.63
C ALA A 118 -5.03 17.02 0.50
N LEU A 119 -5.80 15.94 0.47
CA LEU A 119 -5.69 14.85 1.42
C LEU A 119 -4.34 14.14 1.32
N PHE A 120 -3.88 13.84 0.09
CA PHE A 120 -2.56 13.25 -0.11
C PHE A 120 -1.45 14.09 0.50
N ILE A 121 -1.44 15.40 0.20
CA ILE A 121 -0.43 16.33 0.71
C ILE A 121 -0.52 16.47 2.24
N SER A 122 -1.73 16.46 2.81
CA SER A 122 -1.92 16.47 4.28
C SER A 122 -1.30 15.24 4.94
N GLU A 123 -1.52 14.04 4.39
CA GLU A 123 -0.91 12.81 4.92
C GLU A 123 0.62 12.86 4.84
N LEU A 124 1.18 13.36 3.73
CA LEU A 124 2.62 13.55 3.58
C LEU A 124 3.19 14.53 4.62
N LYS A 125 2.50 15.65 4.88
CA LYS A 125 2.88 16.65 5.89
C LYS A 125 2.83 16.05 7.29
N ALA A 126 1.75 15.35 7.61
CA ALA A 126 1.55 14.77 8.93
C ALA A 126 2.58 13.65 9.24
N ASN A 127 3.11 13.00 8.20
CA ASN A 127 4.20 12.04 8.29
C ASN A 127 5.60 12.65 8.12
N MET A 128 5.73 13.97 8.13
CA MET A 128 7.00 14.70 8.05
C MET A 128 7.84 14.35 6.81
N LEU A 129 7.19 13.99 5.70
CA LEU A 129 7.90 13.58 4.47
C LEU A 129 8.46 14.78 3.67
N PHE A 130 7.93 15.98 3.91
CA PHE A 130 8.54 17.22 3.43
C PHE A 130 9.58 17.71 4.43
N THR A 131 10.85 17.40 4.16
CA THR A 131 11.98 17.72 5.06
C THR A 131 12.51 19.15 4.87
N CYS A 132 12.24 19.77 3.73
CA CYS A 132 12.69 21.12 3.38
C CYS A 132 11.53 22.13 3.39
N LYS A 133 11.79 23.33 3.92
CA LYS A 133 10.80 24.42 3.93
C LYS A 133 10.40 24.79 2.50
N GLY A 134 9.10 24.72 2.20
CA GLY A 134 8.54 25.08 0.89
C GLY A 134 8.45 23.93 -0.11
N ALA A 135 9.01 22.75 0.20
CA ALA A 135 8.90 21.57 -0.66
C ALA A 135 7.43 21.12 -0.85
N ASP A 136 6.59 21.36 0.15
CA ASP A 136 5.16 21.12 0.05
C ASP A 136 4.48 22.02 -0.98
N LYS A 137 4.83 23.31 -1.02
CA LYS A 137 4.29 24.25 -2.01
C LYS A 137 4.77 23.94 -3.43
N GLU A 138 6.04 23.57 -3.58
CA GLU A 138 6.57 23.10 -4.87
C GLU A 138 5.86 21.83 -5.33
N PHE A 139 5.55 20.93 -4.41
CA PHE A 139 4.81 19.71 -4.71
C PHE A 139 3.34 19.99 -5.04
N GLU A 140 2.68 20.92 -4.35
CA GLU A 140 1.32 21.39 -4.69
C GLU A 140 1.27 21.92 -6.14
N GLN A 141 2.29 22.67 -6.57
CA GLN A 141 2.38 23.19 -7.95
C GLN A 141 2.52 22.09 -9.01
N TYR A 142 3.01 20.90 -8.65
CA TYR A 142 3.15 19.78 -9.59
C TYR A 142 1.81 19.29 -10.15
N PHE A 143 0.71 19.52 -9.43
CA PHE A 143 -0.63 19.09 -9.84
C PHE A 143 -1.34 20.10 -10.76
N ASP A 144 -0.81 21.31 -10.92
CA ASP A 144 -1.37 22.38 -11.76
C ASP A 144 -2.87 22.65 -11.52
N LEU A 145 -3.27 22.68 -10.24
CA LEU A 145 -4.66 22.87 -9.83
C LEU A 145 -5.08 24.35 -9.91
N LYS A 146 -6.32 24.61 -10.34
CA LYS A 146 -6.89 25.96 -10.24
C LYS A 146 -7.23 26.31 -8.79
N PRO A 147 -7.34 27.61 -8.45
CA PRO A 147 -7.80 28.02 -7.12
C PRO A 147 -9.14 27.38 -6.77
N GLY A 148 -9.18 26.63 -5.66
CA GLY A 148 -10.37 25.91 -5.18
C GLY A 148 -10.54 24.49 -5.73
N GLU A 149 -9.71 24.05 -6.68
CA GLU A 149 -9.62 22.64 -7.07
C GLU A 149 -8.69 21.90 -6.11
N HIS A 150 -9.13 20.74 -5.63
CA HIS A 150 -8.37 19.90 -4.70
C HIS A 150 -8.26 18.45 -5.16
N THR A 151 -8.87 18.12 -6.29
CA THR A 151 -8.96 16.76 -6.81
C THR A 151 -8.58 16.70 -8.28
N ILE A 152 -8.03 15.59 -8.74
CA ILE A 152 -7.80 15.32 -10.17
C ILE A 152 -8.42 14.01 -10.61
N GLU A 153 -8.84 13.96 -11.86
CA GLU A 153 -9.30 12.71 -12.50
C GLU A 153 -8.17 11.68 -12.62
N TYR A 154 -8.53 10.40 -12.70
CA TYR A 154 -7.56 9.33 -12.93
C TYR A 154 -6.73 9.52 -14.21
N SER A 155 -7.31 10.10 -15.25
CA SER A 155 -6.63 10.37 -16.53
C SER A 155 -5.45 11.34 -16.35
N SER A 156 -5.66 12.43 -15.59
CA SER A 156 -4.64 13.41 -15.23
C SER A 156 -3.62 12.82 -14.25
N PHE A 157 -4.08 12.08 -13.23
CA PHE A 157 -3.20 11.39 -12.29
C PHE A 157 -2.26 10.41 -13.00
N LYS A 158 -2.77 9.65 -13.97
CA LYS A 158 -1.97 8.74 -14.78
C LYS A 158 -0.85 9.46 -15.52
N LYS A 159 -1.15 10.59 -16.18
CA LYS A 159 -0.15 11.42 -16.88
C LYS A 159 0.93 11.92 -15.92
N LEU A 160 0.55 12.44 -14.76
CA LEU A 160 1.50 12.94 -13.74
C LEU A 160 2.38 11.84 -13.15
N THR A 161 1.97 10.59 -13.25
CA THR A 161 2.68 9.43 -12.70
C THR A 161 3.28 8.52 -13.79
N GLU A 162 3.29 8.94 -15.06
CA GLU A 162 3.89 8.16 -16.15
C GLU A 162 5.41 8.04 -16.03
N SER A 163 6.07 9.09 -15.54
CA SER A 163 7.51 9.09 -15.30
C SER A 163 7.88 8.24 -14.09
N PHE A 164 8.94 7.44 -14.23
CA PHE A 164 9.53 6.68 -13.11
C PHE A 164 10.03 7.59 -11.98
N ASN A 165 10.44 8.82 -12.30
CA ASN A 165 10.88 9.83 -11.34
C ASN A 165 9.75 10.79 -10.95
N SER A 166 8.49 10.41 -11.14
CA SER A 166 7.35 11.23 -10.71
C SER A 166 7.45 11.48 -9.20
N PRO A 167 7.48 12.75 -8.74
CA PRO A 167 7.49 13.08 -7.32
C PRO A 167 6.33 12.43 -6.55
N ILE A 168 5.16 12.30 -7.18
CA ILE A 168 3.98 11.63 -6.62
C ILE A 168 4.29 10.18 -6.24
N LEU A 169 4.94 9.44 -7.14
CA LEU A 169 5.29 8.05 -6.88
C LEU A 169 6.42 7.92 -5.85
N LEU A 170 7.38 8.85 -5.84
CA LEU A 170 8.49 8.85 -4.88
C LEU A 170 7.98 9.10 -3.45
N TYR A 171 7.22 10.18 -3.23
CA TYR A 171 6.62 10.47 -1.93
C TYR A 171 5.60 9.42 -1.53
N GLY A 172 4.78 8.95 -2.47
CA GLY A 172 3.86 7.85 -2.22
C GLY A 172 4.55 6.60 -1.71
N LYS A 173 5.69 6.19 -2.31
CA LYS A 173 6.43 5.00 -1.86
C LYS A 173 6.97 5.17 -0.44
N GLN A 174 7.51 6.35 -0.13
CA GLN A 174 7.99 6.66 1.22
C GLN A 174 6.83 6.64 2.24
N TYR A 175 5.68 7.18 1.86
CA TYR A 175 4.48 7.19 2.70
C TYR A 175 3.95 5.78 2.97
N VAL A 176 3.72 4.99 1.92
CA VAL A 176 3.11 3.66 2.06
C VAL A 176 4.08 2.63 2.64
N PHE A 177 5.38 2.72 2.34
CA PHE A 177 6.33 1.64 2.63
C PHE A 177 7.52 2.02 3.50
N GLY A 178 7.69 3.31 3.82
CA GLY A 178 8.83 3.81 4.61
C GLY A 178 8.96 3.15 5.98
N SER A 179 7.85 2.67 6.53
CA SER A 179 7.73 2.03 7.85
C SER A 179 7.94 0.50 7.86
N TYR A 180 7.88 -0.22 6.72
CA TYR A 180 8.00 -1.71 6.72
C TYR A 180 9.11 -2.29 5.86
N ILE A 181 9.43 -1.66 4.72
CA ILE A 181 10.20 -2.34 3.68
C ILE A 181 11.67 -1.95 3.69
N PHE A 182 12.01 -0.78 4.22
CA PHE A 182 13.40 -0.30 4.28
C PHE A 182 14.03 -0.38 5.68
N GLN A 183 13.35 -1.04 6.63
CA GLN A 183 13.95 -1.55 7.87
C GLN A 183 14.32 -3.02 7.69
#